data_AF-A0A8H7UVS7-F1
#
_entry.id   AF-A0A8H7UVS7-F1
#
_cell.length_a   1.000
_cell.length_b   1.000
_cell.length_c   1.000
_cell.angle_alpha   90.00
_cell.angle_beta   90.00
_cell.angle_gamma   90.00
#
_symmetry.space_group_name_H-M   'P 1'
#
loop_
_entity.id
_entity.type
_entity.pdbx_description
1 polymer ?
#
loop_
_entity_poly.entity_id
_entity_poly.type
_entity_poly.pdbx_seq_one_letter_code
_entity_poly.pdbx_strand_id
1 'polypeptide(L)'
;MIICREQAVCIFYCEDFNEENVARCSKKIENIGDVDICYLHDPTDPVLVFNTRIKALPYKFLRYASASKQSNPKIPSQEKAQETQEKQLNSVAQIVQFINEAFIPFNPHNNAVYNLKFLTTKDIFHTVSLYTNYFDDKNLKSFTTWCSRKKLHFFKADKVRKKQKSEDSTVVNRTRSLYVMKKEFFGKAISAITEYPSNYKLLVKNLEEEGLELIGYVRKSKGKETDDVRVRLLEAMANRLTERCLIKTVYASPFSDSMDEIASRDLCEKSKSLVRQLNNVSGSAQDMMNHIKATDTDICLIVVDFAGLSRNCEDIKSFVR
;
A
#
# COMPACT_ATOMS: atom_id res chain seq x y z
N MET A 1 -6.63 -15.74 -11.40
CA MET A 1 -5.63 -16.48 -12.20
C MET A 1 -4.27 -16.11 -11.62
N ILE A 2 -3.44 -17.09 -11.24
CA ILE A 2 -2.07 -16.79 -10.78
C ILE A 2 -1.16 -16.97 -11.99
N ILE A 3 -0.49 -15.88 -12.39
CA ILE A 3 0.51 -15.88 -13.45
C ILE A 3 1.89 -16.15 -12.83
N CYS A 4 2.82 -16.71 -13.60
CA CYS A 4 4.19 -16.92 -13.14
C CYS A 4 5.01 -15.62 -13.18
N ARG A 5 6.21 -15.64 -12.57
CA ARG A 5 7.11 -14.47 -12.58
C ARG A 5 7.44 -14.05 -14.00
N GLU A 6 7.68 -15.00 -14.89
CA GLU A 6 8.04 -14.74 -16.28
C GLU A 6 6.90 -14.04 -17.04
N GLN A 7 5.66 -14.49 -16.82
CA GLN A 7 4.46 -13.82 -17.35
C GLN A 7 4.29 -12.42 -16.76
N ALA A 8 4.48 -12.26 -15.45
CA ALA A 8 4.37 -10.96 -14.78
C ALA A 8 5.39 -9.96 -15.33
N VAL A 9 6.63 -10.40 -15.60
CA VAL A 9 7.68 -9.56 -16.19
C VAL A 9 7.26 -9.06 -17.58
N CYS A 10 6.71 -9.92 -18.43
CA CYS A 10 6.18 -9.50 -19.73
C CYS A 10 5.01 -8.52 -19.60
N ILE A 11 4.05 -8.79 -18.70
CA ILE A 11 2.91 -7.91 -18.45
C ILE A 11 3.36 -6.53 -17.96
N PHE A 12 4.33 -6.47 -17.04
CA PHE A 12 4.84 -5.21 -16.50
C PHE A 12 5.43 -4.30 -17.58
N TYR A 13 6.07 -4.88 -18.60
CA TYR A 13 6.60 -4.14 -19.74
C TYR A 13 5.63 -4.03 -20.93
N CYS A 14 4.39 -4.51 -20.79
CA CYS A 14 3.36 -4.55 -21.83
C CYS A 14 3.81 -5.32 -23.09
N GLU A 15 4.53 -6.42 -22.90
CA GLU A 15 5.07 -7.26 -23.98
C GLU A 15 4.33 -8.61 -24.05
N ASP A 16 4.23 -9.18 -25.25
CA ASP A 16 3.69 -10.53 -25.42
C ASP A 16 4.57 -11.58 -24.72
N PHE A 17 3.94 -12.62 -24.18
CA PHE A 17 4.64 -13.69 -23.49
C PHE A 17 5.32 -14.64 -24.50
N ASN A 18 6.64 -14.54 -24.60
CA ASN A 18 7.52 -15.48 -25.32
C ASN A 18 8.92 -15.48 -24.66
N GLU A 19 9.74 -16.48 -24.95
CA GLU A 19 11.04 -16.67 -24.30
C GLU A 19 12.01 -15.50 -24.52
N GLU A 20 12.01 -14.91 -25.72
CA GLU A 20 12.86 -13.76 -26.06
C GLU A 20 12.50 -12.53 -25.21
N ASN A 21 11.22 -12.21 -25.12
CA ASN A 21 10.70 -11.10 -24.33
C ASN A 21 10.94 -11.33 -22.84
N VAL A 22 10.77 -12.55 -22.33
CA VAL A 22 11.07 -12.89 -20.93
C VAL A 22 12.54 -12.64 -20.62
N ALA A 23 13.46 -13.10 -21.47
CA ALA A 23 14.90 -12.90 -21.27
C ALA A 23 15.27 -11.40 -21.30
N ARG A 24 14.77 -10.68 -22.30
CA ARG A 24 15.00 -9.24 -22.45
C ARG A 24 14.48 -8.43 -21.26
N CYS A 25 13.24 -8.69 -20.84
CA CYS A 25 12.57 -7.96 -19.77
C CYS A 25 13.11 -8.33 -18.39
N SER A 26 13.49 -9.59 -18.15
CA SER A 26 14.15 -10.01 -16.90
C SER A 26 15.50 -9.34 -16.75
N LYS A 27 16.29 -9.26 -17.83
CA LYS A 27 17.57 -8.55 -17.83
C LYS A 27 17.42 -7.06 -17.54
N LYS A 28 16.34 -6.41 -18.02
CA LYS A 28 16.04 -5.02 -17.66
C LYS A 28 15.84 -4.85 -16.14
N ILE A 29 15.14 -5.77 -15.49
CA ILE A 29 14.94 -5.74 -14.03
C ILE A 29 16.25 -6.00 -13.29
N GLU A 30 17.04 -6.98 -13.74
CA GLU A 30 18.35 -7.28 -13.16
C GLU A 30 19.31 -6.09 -13.23
N ASN A 31 19.30 -5.37 -14.36
CA ASN A 31 20.12 -4.18 -14.56
C ASN A 31 19.74 -3.01 -13.64
N ILE A 32 18.50 -2.94 -13.15
CA ILE A 32 18.10 -1.90 -12.18
C ILE A 32 18.77 -2.14 -10.83
N GLY A 33 18.98 -3.40 -10.44
CA GLY A 33 19.57 -3.74 -9.14
C GLY A 33 18.62 -3.52 -7.96
N ASP A 34 18.77 -4.35 -6.93
CA ASP A 34 17.99 -4.34 -5.67
C ASP A 34 16.45 -4.24 -5.79
N VAL A 35 15.86 -4.58 -6.93
CA VAL A 35 14.41 -4.63 -7.13
C VAL A 35 13.95 -6.03 -7.52
N ASP A 36 12.67 -6.33 -7.29
CA ASP A 36 12.02 -7.52 -7.83
C ASP A 36 10.57 -7.21 -8.19
N ILE A 37 10.00 -8.08 -9.03
CA ILE A 37 8.62 -7.98 -9.47
C ILE A 37 7.70 -8.73 -8.50
N CYS A 38 6.64 -8.07 -8.06
CA CYS A 38 5.69 -8.60 -7.08
C CYS A 38 4.29 -8.06 -7.37
N TYR A 39 3.30 -8.45 -6.58
CA TYR A 39 1.93 -7.94 -6.66
C TYR A 39 1.37 -7.66 -5.27
N LEU A 40 0.36 -6.79 -5.19
CA LEU A 40 -0.29 -6.42 -3.92
C LEU A 40 -1.50 -7.30 -3.63
N HIS A 41 -2.50 -7.24 -4.51
CA HIS A 41 -3.77 -7.94 -4.34
C HIS A 41 -4.17 -8.69 -5.61
N ASP A 42 -3.92 -8.10 -6.78
CA ASP A 42 -4.20 -8.70 -8.08
C ASP A 42 -2.90 -9.24 -8.70
N PRO A 43 -2.76 -10.58 -8.87
CA PRO A 43 -1.60 -11.17 -9.53
C PRO A 43 -1.42 -10.72 -10.99
N THR A 44 -2.44 -10.15 -11.63
CA THR A 44 -2.35 -9.65 -13.01
C THR A 44 -1.91 -8.19 -13.12
N ASP A 45 -1.69 -7.52 -11.98
CA ASP A 45 -1.20 -6.13 -11.88
C ASP A 45 0.19 -6.10 -11.20
N PRO A 46 1.26 -6.45 -11.95
CA PRO A 46 2.61 -6.52 -11.39
C PRO A 46 3.16 -5.14 -11.04
N VAL A 47 3.89 -5.08 -9.94
CA VAL A 47 4.61 -3.89 -9.47
C VAL A 47 6.08 -4.21 -9.20
N LEU A 48 6.95 -3.26 -9.57
CA LEU A 48 8.38 -3.34 -9.27
C LEU A 48 8.65 -2.71 -7.91
N VAL A 49 9.31 -3.43 -7.00
CA VAL A 49 9.53 -2.97 -5.64
C VAL A 49 10.94 -3.35 -5.18
N PHE A 50 11.60 -2.47 -4.44
CA PHE A 50 12.89 -2.76 -3.81
C PHE A 50 12.84 -4.01 -2.94
N ASN A 51 13.86 -4.86 -3.05
CA ASN A 51 13.98 -6.10 -2.30
C ASN A 51 13.97 -5.84 -0.80
N THR A 52 14.61 -4.76 -0.34
CA THR A 52 14.55 -4.29 1.06
C THR A 52 13.11 -4.06 1.51
N ARG A 53 12.30 -3.39 0.69
CA ARG A 53 10.89 -3.10 0.98
C ARG A 53 10.00 -4.34 0.92
N ILE A 54 10.27 -5.27 -0.01
CA ILE A 54 9.59 -6.57 -0.06
C ILE A 54 9.90 -7.38 1.21
N LYS A 55 11.17 -7.40 1.65
CA LYS A 55 11.59 -8.10 2.88
C LYS A 55 10.98 -7.47 4.13
N ALA A 56 10.86 -6.14 4.18
CA ALA A 56 10.24 -5.44 5.30
C ALA A 56 8.73 -5.67 5.39
N LEU A 57 8.05 -5.88 4.25
CA LEU A 57 6.60 -6.03 4.16
C LEU A 57 6.19 -7.26 3.32
N PRO A 58 6.58 -8.48 3.74
CA PRO A 58 6.44 -9.69 2.92
C PRO A 58 4.99 -10.14 2.70
N TYR A 59 4.06 -9.61 3.50
CA TYR A 59 2.62 -9.87 3.40
C TYR A 59 1.91 -8.87 2.47
N LYS A 60 2.52 -7.71 2.21
CA LYS A 60 1.99 -6.67 1.33
C LYS A 60 2.48 -6.84 -0.11
N PHE A 61 3.74 -7.23 -0.28
CA PHE A 61 4.36 -7.45 -1.57
C PHE A 61 4.55 -8.95 -1.80
N LEU A 62 3.66 -9.52 -2.59
CA LEU A 62 3.61 -10.95 -2.87
C LEU A 62 4.50 -11.25 -4.08
N ARG A 63 5.51 -12.11 -3.90
CA ARG A 63 6.39 -12.50 -5.01
C ARG A 63 5.73 -13.55 -5.89
N TYR A 64 5.95 -13.44 -7.19
CA TYR A 64 5.53 -14.46 -8.15
C TYR A 64 6.39 -15.72 -8.03
N ALA A 65 5.78 -16.88 -8.20
CA ALA A 65 6.53 -18.13 -8.32
C ALA A 65 7.20 -18.18 -9.71
N SER A 66 8.49 -18.52 -9.74
CA SER A 66 9.16 -18.89 -11.00
C SER A 66 8.63 -20.24 -11.48
N ALA A 67 8.51 -20.39 -12.80
CA ALA A 67 8.02 -21.62 -13.43
C ALA A 67 8.80 -22.90 -13.03
N SER A 68 10.02 -22.75 -12.50
CA SER A 68 10.96 -23.85 -12.20
C SER A 68 11.02 -24.32 -10.73
N LYS A 69 10.22 -23.79 -9.80
CA LYS A 69 10.31 -24.20 -8.37
C LYS A 69 8.95 -24.51 -7.74
N GLN A 70 8.50 -25.76 -7.90
CA GLN A 70 7.58 -26.40 -6.95
C GLN A 70 8.40 -27.27 -5.99
N SER A 71 8.73 -26.75 -4.81
CA SER A 71 9.26 -27.58 -3.72
C SER A 71 8.80 -27.05 -2.36
N ASN A 72 8.06 -27.91 -1.65
CA ASN A 72 7.59 -27.73 -0.27
C ASN A 72 8.74 -27.39 0.70
N PRO A 73 8.55 -26.45 1.64
CA PRO A 73 9.42 -26.35 2.81
C PRO A 73 8.82 -27.09 4.02
N LYS A 74 9.63 -27.97 4.61
CA LYS A 74 9.43 -28.63 5.91
C LYS A 74 9.46 -27.60 7.04
N ILE A 75 8.57 -27.78 8.01
CA ILE A 75 8.42 -26.97 9.24
C ILE A 75 9.24 -27.61 10.36
N PRO A 76 10.04 -26.86 11.13
CA PRO A 76 10.43 -27.24 12.48
C PRO A 76 9.39 -26.76 13.50
N SER A 77 9.06 -27.65 14.42
CA SER A 77 8.03 -27.58 15.45
C SER A 77 8.31 -26.64 16.61
N GLN A 78 7.25 -25.92 16.99
CA GLN A 78 6.79 -25.50 18.34
C GLN A 78 7.81 -25.15 19.44
N GLU A 79 7.67 -23.93 19.97
CA GLU A 79 7.57 -23.71 21.42
C GLU A 79 6.44 -22.73 21.74
N LYS A 80 5.69 -23.04 22.81
CA LYS A 80 4.61 -22.21 23.37
C LYS A 80 5.21 -21.28 24.42
N ALA A 81 4.84 -20.00 24.37
CA ALA A 81 4.79 -19.17 25.56
C ALA A 81 3.63 -18.18 25.43
N GLN A 82 2.77 -18.15 26.45
CA GLN A 82 1.78 -17.09 26.65
C GLN A 82 2.54 -15.87 27.17
N GLU A 83 2.92 -14.96 26.29
CA GLU A 83 3.34 -13.62 26.69
C GLU A 83 2.12 -12.70 26.73
N THR A 84 2.03 -11.93 27.81
CA THR A 84 1.12 -10.79 27.95
C THR A 84 1.41 -9.82 26.80
N GLN A 85 0.63 -9.91 25.73
CA GLN A 85 0.80 -9.07 24.55
C GLN A 85 0.55 -7.61 24.93
N GLU A 86 1.59 -6.78 24.91
CA GLU A 86 1.40 -5.34 24.98
C GLU A 86 0.52 -4.89 23.81
N LYS A 87 -0.50 -4.09 24.10
CA LYS A 87 -1.40 -3.55 23.09
C LYS A 87 -0.66 -2.46 22.30
N GLN A 88 -0.31 -2.77 21.05
CA GLN A 88 0.59 -1.94 20.22
C GLN A 88 -0.14 -1.05 19.20
N LEU A 89 -1.39 -1.35 18.84
CA LEU A 89 -2.13 -0.59 17.83
C LEU A 89 -2.79 0.64 18.46
N ASN A 90 -2.16 1.80 18.29
CA ASN A 90 -2.52 3.02 19.02
C ASN A 90 -3.33 4.04 18.20
N SER A 91 -3.36 3.89 16.87
CA SER A 91 -4.13 4.77 15.99
C SER A 91 -5.25 4.05 15.26
N VAL A 92 -6.31 4.81 14.95
CA VAL A 92 -7.43 4.34 14.12
C VAL A 92 -6.96 3.78 12.78
N ALA A 93 -5.92 4.36 12.16
CA ALA A 93 -5.39 3.90 10.89
C ALA A 93 -4.73 2.51 11.01
N GLN A 94 -3.90 2.31 12.03
CA GLN A 94 -3.24 1.02 12.30
C GLN A 94 -4.26 -0.07 12.60
N ILE A 95 -5.30 0.23 13.40
CA ILE A 95 -6.38 -0.72 13.70
C ILE A 95 -7.15 -1.11 12.43
N VAL A 96 -7.51 -0.12 11.59
CA VAL A 96 -8.19 -0.38 10.31
C VAL A 96 -7.32 -1.24 9.40
N GLN A 97 -6.03 -0.93 9.29
CA GLN A 97 -5.08 -1.68 8.48
C GLN A 97 -4.97 -3.13 8.97
N PHE A 98 -4.73 -3.34 10.27
CA PHE A 98 -4.64 -4.68 10.84
C PHE A 98 -5.92 -5.49 10.59
N ILE A 99 -7.11 -4.91 10.79
CA ILE A 99 -8.36 -5.64 10.54
C ILE A 99 -8.50 -6.01 9.06
N ASN A 100 -8.19 -5.10 8.16
CA ASN A 100 -8.31 -5.34 6.72
C ASN A 100 -7.28 -6.33 6.20
N GLU A 101 -6.13 -6.48 6.85
CA GLU A 101 -5.11 -7.49 6.51
C GLU A 101 -5.42 -8.83 7.17
N ALA A 102 -5.83 -8.85 8.44
CA ALA A 102 -6.05 -10.08 9.18
C ALA A 102 -7.35 -10.81 8.80
N PHE A 103 -8.37 -10.08 8.32
CA PHE A 103 -9.72 -10.61 8.05
C PHE A 103 -10.20 -10.24 6.65
N ILE A 104 -9.78 -11.00 5.65
CA ILE A 104 -10.06 -10.67 4.25
C ILE A 104 -11.30 -11.42 3.71
N PRO A 105 -12.12 -10.73 2.88
CA PRO A 105 -13.35 -11.29 2.35
C PRO A 105 -13.17 -12.23 1.15
N PHE A 106 -12.04 -12.13 0.44
CA PHE A 106 -11.76 -12.88 -0.79
C PHE A 106 -10.51 -13.74 -0.62
N ASN A 107 -10.37 -14.78 -1.43
CA ASN A 107 -9.25 -15.71 -1.34
C ASN A 107 -7.92 -15.00 -1.62
N PRO A 108 -6.97 -14.96 -0.68
CA PRO A 108 -5.65 -14.37 -0.92
C PRO A 108 -4.73 -15.28 -1.75
N HIS A 109 -5.15 -16.51 -2.03
CA HIS A 109 -4.32 -17.58 -2.59
C HIS A 109 -3.05 -17.87 -1.77
N ASN A 110 -3.11 -17.66 -0.45
CA ASN A 110 -2.00 -17.84 0.47
C ASN A 110 -2.42 -18.68 1.67
N ASN A 111 -2.54 -19.99 1.46
CA ASN A 111 -2.89 -20.96 2.51
C ASN A 111 -1.77 -21.13 3.57
N ALA A 112 -0.56 -20.64 3.28
CA ALA A 112 0.53 -20.61 4.24
C ALA A 112 0.23 -19.61 5.37
N VAL A 113 -0.38 -18.47 5.05
CA VAL A 113 -0.67 -17.39 6.02
C VAL A 113 -2.13 -17.37 6.45
N TYR A 114 -3.07 -17.76 5.59
CA TYR A 114 -4.51 -17.64 5.85
C TYR A 114 -5.23 -18.98 5.89
N ASN A 115 -6.25 -19.06 6.75
CA ASN A 115 -7.19 -20.17 6.80
C ASN A 115 -8.61 -19.65 6.64
N LEU A 116 -9.44 -20.35 5.85
CA LEU A 116 -10.87 -20.03 5.74
C LEU A 116 -11.57 -20.34 7.08
N LYS A 117 -12.26 -19.35 7.65
CA LYS A 117 -13.01 -19.48 8.89
C LYS A 117 -14.34 -18.75 8.81
N PHE A 118 -15.32 -19.24 9.57
CA PHE A 118 -16.59 -18.59 9.77
C PHE A 118 -16.54 -17.76 11.05
N LEU A 119 -16.53 -16.43 10.92
CA LEU A 119 -16.42 -15.52 12.07
C LEU A 119 -17.67 -14.65 12.20
N THR A 120 -18.04 -14.37 13.44
CA THR A 120 -18.96 -13.30 13.81
C THR A 120 -18.20 -11.99 14.01
N THR A 121 -18.91 -10.86 14.01
CA THR A 121 -18.31 -9.58 14.40
C THR A 121 -17.77 -9.60 15.84
N LYS A 122 -18.35 -10.45 16.71
CA LYS A 122 -17.88 -10.64 18.09
C LYS A 122 -16.49 -11.29 18.14
N ASP A 123 -16.25 -12.28 17.27
CA ASP A 123 -14.95 -12.95 17.21
C ASP A 123 -13.84 -11.98 16.75
N ILE A 124 -14.16 -11.14 15.76
CA ILE A 124 -13.25 -10.09 15.28
C ILE A 124 -13.01 -9.06 16.39
N PHE A 125 -14.07 -8.60 17.06
CA PHE A 125 -13.98 -7.66 18.18
C PHE A 125 -13.02 -8.17 19.27
N HIS A 126 -13.26 -9.38 19.78
CA HIS A 126 -12.40 -9.98 20.81
C HIS A 126 -10.96 -10.10 20.34
N THR A 127 -10.73 -10.49 19.09
CA THR A 127 -9.38 -10.64 18.55
C THR A 127 -8.66 -9.30 18.48
N VAL A 128 -9.31 -8.24 17.99
CA VAL A 128 -8.72 -6.90 17.85
C VAL A 128 -8.46 -6.27 19.22
N SER A 129 -9.35 -6.47 20.19
CA SER A 129 -9.18 -5.93 21.55
C SER A 129 -7.96 -6.46 22.29
N LEU A 130 -7.37 -7.59 21.85
CA LEU A 130 -6.09 -8.07 22.39
C LEU A 130 -4.92 -7.15 22.02
N TYR A 131 -5.06 -6.32 20.99
CA TYR A 131 -3.94 -5.57 20.39
C TYR A 131 -4.10 -4.05 20.46
N THR A 132 -5.23 -3.55 20.98
CA THR A 132 -5.50 -2.11 21.09
C THR A 132 -6.32 -1.78 22.34
N ASN A 133 -6.03 -0.62 22.95
CA ASN A 133 -6.85 -0.05 24.03
C ASN A 133 -8.05 0.76 23.49
N TYR A 134 -8.13 0.99 22.17
CA TYR A 134 -9.12 1.90 21.56
C TYR A 134 -10.60 1.49 21.77
N PHE A 135 -10.83 0.23 22.19
CA PHE A 135 -12.15 -0.33 22.41
C PHE A 135 -12.39 -0.80 23.86
N ASP A 136 -11.50 -0.49 24.81
CA ASP A 136 -11.64 -0.97 26.19
C ASP A 136 -12.91 -0.43 26.87
N ASP A 137 -13.32 0.78 26.50
CA ASP A 137 -14.55 1.45 26.95
C ASP A 137 -15.76 1.19 26.04
N LYS A 138 -15.63 0.32 25.02
CA LYS A 138 -16.64 0.15 23.96
C LYS A 138 -17.23 -1.25 23.96
N ASN A 139 -18.55 -1.30 23.86
CA ASN A 139 -19.26 -2.56 23.66
C ASN A 139 -19.27 -3.00 22.18
N LEU A 140 -19.70 -4.25 21.95
CA LEU A 140 -19.79 -4.85 20.61
C LEU A 140 -20.64 -4.05 19.62
N LYS A 141 -21.70 -3.36 20.09
CA LYS A 141 -22.57 -2.54 19.23
C LYS A 141 -21.83 -1.30 18.73
N SER A 142 -21.07 -0.66 19.62
CA SER A 142 -20.18 0.46 19.28
C SER A 142 -19.11 0.04 18.29
N PHE A 143 -18.45 -1.11 18.51
CA PHE A 143 -17.48 -1.67 17.56
C PHE A 143 -18.11 -1.94 16.18
N THR A 144 -19.27 -2.59 16.13
CA THR A 144 -19.96 -2.91 14.87
C THR A 144 -20.31 -1.64 14.08
N THR A 145 -20.82 -0.62 14.77
CA THR A 145 -21.13 0.69 14.17
C THR A 145 -19.87 1.37 13.64
N TRP A 146 -18.78 1.34 14.41
CA TRP A 146 -17.49 1.89 14.01
C TRP A 146 -16.94 1.19 12.76
N CYS A 147 -16.98 -0.14 12.71
CA CYS A 147 -16.51 -0.91 11.57
C CYS A 147 -17.28 -0.57 10.28
N SER A 148 -18.60 -0.39 10.38
CA SER A 148 -19.45 0.05 9.25
C SER A 148 -19.09 1.47 8.78
N ARG A 149 -18.91 2.41 9.72
CA ARG A 149 -18.49 3.79 9.41
C ARG A 149 -17.12 3.84 8.73
N LYS A 150 -16.20 2.98 9.15
CA LYS A 150 -14.86 2.84 8.55
C LYS A 150 -14.83 1.98 7.28
N LYS A 151 -15.96 1.42 6.86
CA LYS A 151 -16.10 0.61 5.64
C LYS A 151 -15.11 -0.56 5.58
N LEU A 152 -14.93 -1.27 6.69
CA LEU A 152 -13.96 -2.37 6.78
C LEU A 152 -14.27 -3.50 5.78
N HIS A 153 -13.22 -4.10 5.22
CA HIS A 153 -13.31 -4.98 4.05
C HIS A 153 -14.07 -6.27 4.33
N PHE A 154 -14.00 -6.81 5.54
CA PHE A 154 -14.73 -8.05 5.88
C PHE A 154 -16.25 -7.92 5.73
N PHE A 155 -16.81 -6.70 5.65
CA PHE A 155 -18.24 -6.51 5.34
C PHE A 155 -18.62 -6.93 3.92
N LYS A 156 -17.65 -6.98 3.00
CA LYS A 156 -17.82 -7.40 1.59
C LYS A 156 -18.05 -8.90 1.45
N ALA A 157 -17.67 -9.72 2.44
CA ALA A 157 -17.90 -11.15 2.41
C ALA A 157 -19.39 -11.49 2.57
N ASP A 158 -19.83 -12.61 2.01
CA ASP A 158 -21.20 -13.07 2.17
C ASP A 158 -21.53 -13.46 3.61
N LYS A 159 -22.78 -13.19 4.01
CA LYS A 159 -23.30 -13.59 5.32
C LYS A 159 -23.84 -15.01 5.22
N VAL A 160 -23.28 -15.90 6.01
CA VAL A 160 -23.76 -17.27 6.17
C VAL A 160 -24.55 -17.38 7.48
N ARG A 161 -25.78 -17.87 7.39
CA ARG A 161 -26.61 -18.17 8.57
C ARG A 161 -26.28 -19.58 9.04
N LYS A 162 -25.69 -19.72 10.22
CA LYS A 162 -25.46 -21.03 10.84
C LYS A 162 -26.41 -21.20 12.01
N LYS A 163 -27.25 -22.24 11.97
CA LYS A 163 -28.10 -22.64 13.10
C LYS A 163 -27.25 -23.46 14.05
N GLN A 164 -27.14 -23.02 15.30
CA GLN A 164 -26.54 -23.83 16.35
C GLN A 164 -27.69 -24.28 17.26
N LYS A 165 -27.93 -25.60 17.32
CA LYS A 165 -28.88 -26.19 18.26
C LYS A 165 -28.17 -26.37 19.60
N SER A 166 -28.67 -25.69 20.63
CA SER A 166 -28.45 -26.04 22.04
C SER A 166 -29.70 -26.77 22.55
N GLU A 167 -29.57 -27.58 23.60
CA GLU A 167 -30.68 -28.38 24.16
C GLU A 167 -31.95 -27.55 24.45
N ASP A 168 -31.83 -26.25 24.78
CA ASP A 168 -32.97 -25.37 25.09
C ASP A 168 -33.20 -24.20 24.11
N SER A 169 -32.37 -24.00 23.07
CA SER A 169 -32.62 -22.93 22.09
C SER A 169 -31.89 -23.11 20.76
N THR A 170 -32.54 -22.69 19.67
CA THR A 170 -31.88 -22.56 18.35
C THR A 170 -31.36 -21.14 18.19
N VAL A 171 -30.07 -20.92 18.47
CA VAL A 171 -29.43 -19.62 18.23
C VAL A 171 -28.98 -19.56 16.77
N VAL A 172 -29.53 -18.61 16.01
CA VAL A 172 -29.12 -18.34 14.63
C VAL A 172 -28.02 -17.28 14.64
N ASN A 173 -26.76 -17.71 14.53
CA ASN A 173 -25.64 -16.78 14.45
C ASN A 173 -25.37 -16.42 12.98
N ARG A 174 -25.31 -15.10 12.72
CA ARG A 174 -24.87 -14.57 11.42
C ARG A 174 -23.35 -14.53 11.41
N THR A 175 -22.76 -15.39 10.59
CA THR A 175 -21.31 -15.50 10.40
C THR A 175 -20.92 -15.01 9.02
N ARG A 176 -19.63 -14.75 8.82
CA ARG A 176 -19.03 -14.45 7.52
C ARG A 176 -17.94 -15.45 7.22
N SER A 177 -17.90 -15.95 5.99
CA SER A 177 -16.79 -16.76 5.50
C SER A 177 -15.64 -15.83 5.16
N LEU A 178 -14.57 -15.86 5.95
CA LEU A 178 -13.40 -14.98 5.82
C LEU A 178 -12.13 -15.81 5.76
N TYR A 179 -11.16 -15.36 4.98
CA TYR A 179 -9.81 -15.87 5.09
C TYR A 179 -9.13 -15.10 6.22
N VAL A 180 -8.77 -15.83 7.27
CA VAL A 180 -8.25 -15.27 8.52
C VAL A 180 -6.78 -15.62 8.62
N MET A 181 -5.95 -14.60 8.82
CA MET A 181 -4.52 -14.78 9.03
C MET A 181 -4.28 -15.69 10.25
N LYS A 182 -3.33 -16.62 10.14
CA LYS A 182 -2.98 -17.53 11.25
C LYS A 182 -2.38 -16.69 12.39
N LYS A 183 -2.72 -17.07 13.63
CA LYS A 183 -2.36 -16.30 14.84
C LYS A 183 -0.86 -16.03 14.95
N GLU A 184 -0.02 -16.97 14.52
CA GLU A 184 1.44 -16.86 14.49
C GLU A 184 1.97 -15.68 13.65
N PHE A 185 1.18 -15.17 12.70
CA PHE A 185 1.53 -14.01 11.89
C PHE A 185 0.99 -12.68 12.43
N PHE A 186 0.10 -12.68 13.42
CA PHE A 186 -0.49 -11.43 13.94
C PHE A 186 0.56 -10.51 14.54
N GLY A 187 1.48 -11.04 15.36
CA GLY A 187 2.57 -10.25 15.92
C GLY A 187 3.42 -9.60 14.83
N LYS A 188 3.81 -10.37 13.80
CA LYS A 188 4.59 -9.86 12.66
C LYS A 188 3.84 -8.78 11.87
N ALA A 189 2.54 -8.97 11.63
CA ALA A 189 1.71 -7.98 10.95
C ALA A 189 1.63 -6.69 11.76
N ILE A 190 1.44 -6.78 13.08
CA ILE A 190 1.36 -5.61 13.96
C ILE A 190 2.68 -4.88 14.02
N SER A 191 3.80 -5.57 14.27
CA SER A 191 5.15 -4.99 14.23
C SER A 191 5.37 -4.24 12.92
N ALA A 192 5.05 -4.87 11.79
CA ALA A 192 5.28 -4.24 10.51
C ALA A 192 4.34 -3.03 10.24
N ILE A 193 3.15 -2.98 10.85
CA ILE A 193 2.25 -1.82 10.81
C ILE A 193 2.76 -0.69 11.73
N THR A 194 3.25 -1.01 12.93
CA THR A 194 3.67 -0.04 13.93
C THR A 194 5.07 0.51 13.66
N GLU A 195 5.97 -0.31 13.13
CA GLU A 195 7.35 0.04 12.79
C GLU A 195 7.48 0.67 11.41
N TYR A 196 6.46 0.55 10.53
CA TYR A 196 6.51 1.14 9.19
C TYR A 196 6.97 2.61 9.16
N PRO A 197 6.46 3.52 10.03
CA PRO A 197 6.93 4.90 10.05
C PRO A 197 8.44 5.02 10.36
N SER A 198 8.95 4.22 11.30
CA SER A 198 10.37 4.23 11.68
C SER A 198 11.24 3.65 10.57
N ASN A 199 10.84 2.51 10.00
CA ASN A 199 11.56 1.85 8.90
C ASN A 199 11.58 2.73 7.64
N TYR A 200 10.48 3.44 7.37
CA TYR A 200 10.43 4.38 6.25
C TYR A 200 11.29 5.62 6.48
N LYS A 201 11.33 6.16 7.70
CA LYS A 201 12.27 7.24 8.05
C LYS A 201 13.73 6.81 7.92
N LEU A 202 14.05 5.58 8.33
CA LEU A 202 15.40 5.03 8.15
C LEU A 202 15.75 4.89 6.67
N LEU A 203 14.84 4.39 5.84
CA LEU A 203 15.03 4.33 4.39
C LEU A 203 15.32 5.71 3.80
N VAL A 204 14.53 6.73 4.16
CA VAL A 204 14.75 8.11 3.71
C VAL A 204 16.14 8.61 4.12
N LYS A 205 16.54 8.39 5.38
CA LYS A 205 17.85 8.80 5.87
C LYS A 205 19.00 8.11 5.14
N ASN A 206 18.86 6.82 4.85
CA ASN A 206 19.87 6.06 4.11
C ASN A 206 20.02 6.60 2.68
N LEU A 207 18.91 6.96 2.01
CA LEU A 207 18.96 7.57 0.68
C LEU A 207 19.69 8.93 0.71
N GLU A 208 19.46 9.74 1.74
CA GLU A 208 20.22 10.99 1.95
C GLU A 208 21.72 10.71 2.20
N GLU A 209 22.05 9.68 2.98
CA GLU A 209 23.45 9.28 3.27
C GLU A 209 24.17 8.73 2.03
N GLU A 210 23.45 8.11 1.10
CA GLU A 210 23.93 7.69 -0.23
C GLU A 210 24.15 8.87 -1.19
N GLY A 211 23.81 10.09 -0.78
CA GLY A 211 24.01 11.33 -1.55
C GLY A 211 22.87 11.65 -2.51
N LEU A 212 21.73 10.95 -2.43
CA LEU A 212 20.57 11.27 -3.24
C LEU A 212 19.83 12.48 -2.67
N GLU A 213 19.37 13.35 -3.56
CA GLU A 213 18.46 14.42 -3.19
C GLU A 213 17.01 13.92 -3.23
N LEU A 214 16.29 14.03 -2.12
CA LEU A 214 14.88 13.66 -2.06
C LEU A 214 13.99 14.87 -2.33
N ILE A 215 13.18 14.77 -3.37
CA ILE A 215 12.13 15.76 -3.68
C ILE A 215 10.75 15.10 -3.69
N GLY A 216 9.75 15.88 -3.31
CA GLY A 216 8.36 15.47 -3.24
C GLY A 216 7.57 16.02 -4.41
N TYR A 217 6.58 15.26 -4.88
CA TYR A 217 5.63 15.75 -5.87
C TYR A 217 4.20 15.35 -5.54
N VAL A 218 3.30 16.33 -5.58
CA VAL A 218 1.86 16.15 -5.36
C VAL A 218 1.08 16.62 -6.58
N ARG A 219 0.03 15.87 -6.94
CA ARG A 219 -0.80 16.19 -8.12
C ARG A 219 -2.27 16.14 -7.77
N LYS A 220 -3.07 16.95 -8.46
CA LYS A 220 -4.53 16.78 -8.52
C LYS A 220 -5.05 16.88 -9.94
N SER A 221 -5.90 15.91 -10.29
CA SER A 221 -6.65 15.91 -11.55
C SER A 221 -7.66 17.04 -11.63
N LYS A 222 -8.05 17.37 -12.86
CA LYS A 222 -9.14 18.31 -13.12
C LYS A 222 -10.43 17.73 -12.53
N GLY A 223 -11.13 18.51 -11.72
CA GLY A 223 -12.26 18.03 -10.94
C GLY A 223 -13.24 19.14 -10.58
N LYS A 224 -14.41 18.74 -10.06
CA LYS A 224 -15.55 19.63 -9.74
C LYS A 224 -15.39 20.35 -8.41
N GLU A 225 -14.37 20.04 -7.62
CA GLU A 225 -14.09 20.74 -6.38
C GLU A 225 -13.71 22.20 -6.62
N THR A 226 -14.08 23.05 -5.66
CA THR A 226 -13.69 24.46 -5.64
C THR A 226 -12.18 24.58 -5.48
N ASP A 227 -11.66 25.74 -5.87
CA ASP A 227 -10.23 26.01 -5.82
C ASP A 227 -9.71 25.99 -4.37
N ASP A 228 -10.45 26.52 -3.39
CA ASP A 228 -10.09 26.43 -1.96
C ASP A 228 -9.99 24.98 -1.45
N VAL A 229 -10.94 24.12 -1.85
CA VAL A 229 -10.93 22.70 -1.47
C VAL A 229 -9.75 21.99 -2.10
N ARG A 230 -9.42 22.32 -3.35
CA ARG A 230 -8.27 21.79 -4.08
C ARG A 230 -6.96 22.17 -3.40
N VAL A 231 -6.76 23.45 -3.08
CA VAL A 231 -5.60 23.99 -2.35
C VAL A 231 -5.42 23.24 -1.03
N ARG A 232 -6.46 23.24 -0.18
CA ARG A 232 -6.42 22.54 1.12
C ARG A 232 -6.03 21.07 1.00
N LEU A 233 -6.55 20.38 -0.01
CA LEU A 233 -6.24 18.95 -0.19
C LEU A 233 -4.80 18.72 -0.68
N LEU A 234 -4.26 19.61 -1.52
CA LEU A 234 -2.87 19.53 -1.98
C LEU A 234 -1.90 19.88 -0.86
N GLU A 235 -2.18 20.91 -0.06
CA GLU A 235 -1.40 21.22 1.14
C GLU A 235 -1.40 20.04 2.11
N ALA A 236 -2.54 19.39 2.31
CA ALA A 236 -2.60 18.18 3.13
C ALA A 236 -1.77 17.01 2.56
N MET A 237 -1.56 16.95 1.24
CA MET A 237 -0.67 15.97 0.61
C MET A 237 0.80 16.38 0.77
N ALA A 238 1.13 17.66 0.56
CA ALA A 238 2.47 18.21 0.73
C ALA A 238 2.94 18.08 2.19
N ASN A 239 2.12 18.47 3.16
CA ASN A 239 2.43 18.33 4.58
C ASN A 239 2.69 16.86 4.97
N ARG A 240 2.00 15.89 4.34
CA ARG A 240 2.29 14.46 4.58
C ARG A 240 3.68 14.07 4.06
N LEU A 241 4.10 14.61 2.93
CA LEU A 241 5.45 14.39 2.41
C LEU A 241 6.49 14.97 3.36
N THR A 242 6.29 16.21 3.83
CA THR A 242 7.22 16.85 4.77
C THR A 242 7.24 16.17 6.13
N GLU A 243 6.09 15.92 6.75
CA GLU A 243 6.02 15.38 8.12
C GLU A 243 6.34 13.88 8.21
N ARG A 244 5.92 13.09 7.20
CA ARG A 244 6.05 11.62 7.25
C ARG A 244 7.24 11.11 6.45
N CYS A 245 7.61 11.83 5.39
CA CYS A 245 8.69 11.43 4.50
C CYS A 245 9.92 12.33 4.66
N LEU A 246 9.89 13.31 5.57
CA LEU A 246 11.01 14.21 5.87
C LEU A 246 11.50 15.02 4.66
N ILE A 247 10.65 15.17 3.64
CA ILE A 247 10.99 15.85 2.40
C ILE A 247 10.95 17.36 2.61
N LYS A 248 12.04 18.04 2.26
CA LYS A 248 12.19 19.49 2.39
C LYS A 248 11.64 20.24 1.18
N THR A 249 11.81 19.68 -0.02
CA THR A 249 11.45 20.33 -1.28
C THR A 249 10.26 19.60 -1.91
N VAL A 250 9.11 20.26 -2.02
CA VAL A 250 7.87 19.64 -2.53
C VAL A 250 7.28 20.46 -3.67
N TYR A 251 7.07 19.85 -4.82
CA TYR A 251 6.43 20.48 -5.98
C TYR A 251 4.99 20.03 -6.13
N ALA A 252 4.17 20.87 -6.77
CA ALA A 252 2.75 20.60 -6.91
C ALA A 252 2.21 20.91 -8.30
N SER A 253 1.38 20.00 -8.84
CA SER A 253 0.54 20.29 -10.00
C SER A 253 -0.93 20.27 -9.61
N PRO A 254 -1.53 21.45 -9.32
CA PRO A 254 -2.86 21.51 -8.77
C PRO A 254 -3.95 21.18 -9.79
N PHE A 255 -3.68 21.34 -11.08
CA PHE A 255 -4.69 21.25 -12.13
C PHE A 255 -4.14 20.60 -13.42
N SER A 256 -3.83 19.31 -13.36
CA SER A 256 -3.31 18.53 -14.49
C SER A 256 -3.91 17.13 -14.50
N ASP A 257 -4.18 16.54 -15.66
CA ASP A 257 -4.60 15.14 -15.75
C ASP A 257 -3.40 14.19 -15.74
N SER A 258 -3.60 12.96 -15.28
CA SER A 258 -2.52 11.97 -15.25
C SER A 258 -2.10 11.46 -16.63
N MET A 259 -2.85 11.78 -17.68
CA MET A 259 -2.45 11.52 -19.07
C MET A 259 -1.75 12.72 -19.70
N ASP A 260 -1.81 13.90 -19.06
CA ASP A 260 -1.10 15.08 -19.53
C ASP A 260 0.41 14.83 -19.35
N GLU A 261 1.17 15.09 -20.41
CA GLU A 261 2.63 14.98 -20.40
C GLU A 261 3.21 15.81 -19.27
N ILE A 262 4.17 15.25 -18.51
CA ILE A 262 4.77 15.93 -17.36
C ILE A 262 5.33 17.29 -17.78
N ALA A 263 5.95 17.37 -18.97
CA ALA A 263 6.48 18.59 -19.56
C ALA A 263 5.45 19.69 -19.80
N SER A 264 4.19 19.33 -20.00
CA SER A 264 3.09 20.26 -20.30
C SER A 264 2.32 20.74 -19.06
N ARG A 265 2.59 20.13 -17.89
CA ARG A 265 1.82 20.42 -16.67
C ARG A 265 2.06 21.84 -16.19
N ASP A 266 1.03 22.42 -15.61
CA ASP A 266 1.07 23.75 -14.99
C ASP A 266 1.37 24.94 -15.92
N LEU A 267 1.29 24.73 -17.24
CA LEU A 267 1.44 25.81 -18.23
C LEU A 267 0.20 26.72 -18.30
N CYS A 268 -0.97 26.23 -17.88
CA CYS A 268 -2.21 27.02 -17.91
C CYS A 268 -2.30 28.00 -16.73
N GLU A 269 -2.89 29.17 -16.97
CA GLU A 269 -3.00 30.24 -15.96
C GLU A 269 -3.74 29.81 -14.70
N LYS A 270 -4.72 28.91 -14.83
CA LYS A 270 -5.42 28.35 -13.67
C LYS A 270 -4.48 27.55 -12.77
N SER A 271 -3.59 26.73 -13.32
CA SER A 271 -2.67 25.96 -12.48
C SER A 271 -1.66 26.88 -11.81
N LYS A 272 -1.12 27.85 -12.56
CA LYS A 272 -0.18 28.85 -12.02
C LYS A 272 -0.78 29.66 -10.87
N SER A 273 -2.04 30.08 -11.00
CA SER A 273 -2.71 30.83 -9.92
C SER A 273 -2.90 29.97 -8.66
N LEU A 274 -3.24 28.69 -8.83
CA LEU A 274 -3.40 27.73 -7.73
C LEU A 274 -2.07 27.41 -7.04
N VAL A 275 -0.97 27.24 -7.79
CA VAL A 275 0.37 27.00 -7.20
C VAL A 275 0.76 28.14 -6.27
N ARG A 276 0.48 29.40 -6.66
CA ARG A 276 0.78 30.59 -5.82
C ARG A 276 -0.03 30.65 -4.52
N GLN A 277 -1.14 29.93 -4.42
CA GLN A 277 -1.97 29.87 -3.21
C GLN A 277 -1.53 28.76 -2.25
N LEU A 278 -0.73 27.79 -2.72
CA LEU A 278 -0.26 26.68 -1.90
C LEU A 278 0.85 27.15 -0.95
N ASN A 279 0.68 26.85 0.33
CA ASN A 279 1.77 26.95 1.29
C ASN A 279 2.56 25.65 1.33
N ASN A 280 3.83 25.72 1.74
CA ASN A 280 4.72 24.56 1.91
C ASN A 280 4.99 23.76 0.63
N VAL A 281 4.98 24.44 -0.52
CA VAL A 281 5.47 23.90 -1.79
C VAL A 281 6.57 24.81 -2.35
N SER A 282 7.55 24.21 -2.99
CA SER A 282 8.70 24.85 -3.62
C SER A 282 8.42 25.30 -5.05
N GLY A 283 7.27 24.93 -5.62
CA GLY A 283 6.84 25.38 -6.95
C GLY A 283 5.91 24.39 -7.65
N SER A 284 5.79 24.60 -8.96
CA SER A 284 5.01 23.81 -9.91
C SER A 284 5.79 22.60 -10.46
N ALA A 285 5.18 21.77 -11.31
CA ALA A 285 5.93 20.76 -12.06
C ALA A 285 6.99 21.37 -12.99
N GLN A 286 6.79 22.60 -13.49
CA GLN A 286 7.81 23.28 -14.30
C GLN A 286 9.05 23.59 -13.46
N ASP A 287 8.84 24.07 -12.23
CA ASP A 287 9.93 24.35 -11.30
C ASP A 287 10.65 23.05 -10.89
N MET A 288 9.91 21.96 -10.71
CA MET A 288 10.48 20.63 -10.48
C MET A 288 11.39 20.19 -11.62
N MET A 289 10.93 20.31 -12.86
CA MET A 289 11.73 19.92 -14.03
C MET A 289 12.97 20.78 -14.19
N ASN A 290 12.86 22.09 -13.93
CA ASN A 290 14.00 22.98 -13.95
C ASN A 290 15.01 22.60 -12.87
N HIS A 291 14.55 22.23 -11.68
CA HIS A 291 15.42 21.72 -10.61
C HIS A 291 16.12 20.42 -11.03
N ILE A 292 15.37 19.44 -11.53
CA ILE A 292 15.92 18.16 -11.99
C ILE A 292 16.99 18.37 -13.07
N LYS A 293 16.75 19.29 -14.02
CA LYS A 293 17.70 19.59 -15.09
C LYS A 293 18.94 20.36 -14.63
N ALA A 294 18.83 21.11 -13.53
CA ALA A 294 19.89 21.97 -13.03
C ALA A 294 20.77 21.28 -11.99
N THR A 295 20.31 20.18 -11.39
CA THR A 295 21.08 19.45 -10.40
C THR A 295 22.02 18.44 -11.05
N ASP A 296 23.20 18.29 -10.46
CA ASP A 296 24.17 17.25 -10.83
C ASP A 296 24.06 16.02 -9.90
N THR A 297 23.20 16.07 -8.88
CA THR A 297 22.99 14.96 -7.93
C THR A 297 21.83 14.07 -8.34
N ASP A 298 21.96 12.76 -8.09
CA ASP A 298 20.88 11.82 -8.31
C ASP A 298 19.65 12.17 -7.45
N ILE A 299 18.48 12.24 -8.09
CA ILE A 299 17.21 12.59 -7.42
C ILE A 299 16.38 11.34 -7.14
N CYS A 300 15.88 11.24 -5.91
CA CYS A 300 14.79 10.33 -5.56
C CYS A 300 13.47 11.10 -5.50
N LEU A 301 12.59 10.86 -6.49
CA LEU A 301 11.27 11.49 -6.56
C LEU A 301 10.21 10.69 -5.79
N ILE A 302 9.62 11.28 -4.76
CA ILE A 302 8.52 10.67 -3.99
C ILE A 302 7.19 11.32 -4.38
N VAL A 303 6.34 10.52 -5.03
CA VAL A 303 5.05 10.98 -5.55
C VAL A 303 3.89 10.57 -4.64
N VAL A 304 3.02 11.54 -4.31
CA VAL A 304 1.71 11.25 -3.73
C VAL A 304 0.65 11.64 -4.75
N ASP A 305 0.06 10.64 -5.38
CA ASP A 305 -1.09 10.78 -6.27
C ASP A 305 -1.89 9.48 -6.30
N PHE A 306 -3.14 9.56 -6.73
CA PHE A 306 -3.97 8.39 -6.97
C PHE A 306 -3.49 7.58 -8.20
N ALA A 307 -3.00 8.24 -9.24
CA ALA A 307 -2.63 7.62 -10.52
C ALA A 307 -1.10 7.51 -10.72
N GLY A 308 -0.32 7.67 -9.65
CA GLY A 308 1.14 7.74 -9.73
C GLY A 308 1.66 9.03 -10.37
N LEU A 309 2.89 8.99 -10.91
CA LEU A 309 3.50 10.16 -11.56
C LEU A 309 2.77 10.54 -12.86
N SER A 310 2.48 9.54 -13.69
CA SER A 310 1.75 9.65 -14.96
C SER A 310 1.13 8.30 -15.28
N ARG A 311 0.04 8.28 -16.07
CA ARG A 311 -0.52 7.06 -16.66
C ARG A 311 -0.01 6.84 -18.10
N ASN A 312 0.69 7.81 -18.65
CA ASN A 312 1.34 7.68 -19.95
C ASN A 312 2.75 7.11 -19.76
N CYS A 313 2.94 5.84 -20.14
CA CYS A 313 4.22 5.14 -19.94
C CYS A 313 5.36 5.71 -20.80
N GLU A 314 5.08 6.22 -22.01
CA GLU A 314 6.09 6.83 -22.87
C GLU A 314 6.54 8.19 -22.34
N ASP A 315 5.63 8.95 -21.73
CA ASP A 315 5.95 10.19 -21.03
C ASP A 315 6.85 9.93 -19.81
N ILE A 316 6.59 8.88 -19.02
CA ILE A 316 7.50 8.48 -17.92
C ILE A 316 8.88 8.11 -18.44
N LYS A 317 8.96 7.32 -19.52
CA LYS A 317 10.25 6.95 -20.13
C LYS A 317 11.02 8.17 -20.62
N SER A 318 10.31 9.16 -21.16
CA SER A 318 10.91 10.40 -21.64
C SER A 318 11.36 11.31 -20.51
N PHE A 319 10.66 11.27 -19.37
CA PHE A 319 11.00 12.04 -18.17
C PHE A 319 12.21 11.51 -17.39
N VAL A 320 12.44 10.18 -17.40
CA VAL A 320 13.55 9.53 -16.66
C VAL A 320 14.85 9.47 -17.47
N ARG A 321 14.81 9.81 -18.75
CA ARG A 321 15.99 9.85 -19.64
C ARG A 321 16.67 11.20 -19.59
#